data_AF-A0AAD1MJU4-F1
#
_entry.id   AF-A0AAD1MJU4-F1
#
_cell.length_a   1.000
_cell.length_b   1.000
_cell.length_c   1.000
_cell.angle_alpha   90.00
_cell.angle_beta   90.00
_cell.angle_gamma   90.00
#
_symmetry.space_group_name_H-M   'P 1'
#
loop_
_entity.id
_entity.type
_entity.pdbx_description
1 polymer ?
#
loop_
_entity_poly.entity_id
_entity_poly.type
_entity_poly.pdbx_seq_one_letter_code
_entity_poly.pdbx_strand_id
1 'polypeptide(L)'
;MRPQREPAWLGMDLVAVLVFCALGRRSHDEGVDFSGLAATAWPFLSGTVLGWLLSRGWLRPTAVVPTGAIVWISTVLVGMVLRAATSAGVAWSFVLVASTVTAVFLLGWRAAFELVARRRAAGRG
;
A
#
# COMPACT_ATOMS: atom_id res chain seq x y z
N MET A 1 25.08 11.56 -2.86
CA MET A 1 23.81 11.86 -2.18
C MET A 1 22.72 12.07 -3.24
N ARG A 2 21.84 11.09 -3.50
CA ARG A 2 20.60 11.33 -4.28
C ARG A 2 19.36 10.88 -3.47
N PRO A 3 19.06 11.55 -2.33
CA PRO A 3 17.92 11.21 -1.47
C PRO A 3 16.55 11.68 -2.04
N GLN A 4 16.52 12.36 -3.18
CA GLN A 4 15.29 13.00 -3.67
C GLN A 4 14.25 12.06 -4.30
N ARG A 5 14.63 10.83 -4.67
CA ARG A 5 13.68 9.85 -5.28
C ARG A 5 13.07 8.87 -4.28
N GLU A 6 13.66 8.73 -3.10
CA GLU A 6 13.19 7.83 -2.04
C GLU A 6 11.81 8.22 -1.48
N PRO A 7 11.51 9.50 -1.15
CA PRO A 7 10.20 9.87 -0.64
C PRO A 7 9.09 9.77 -1.70
N ALA A 8 9.42 9.85 -2.99
CA ALA A 8 8.43 9.76 -4.06
C ALA A 8 7.76 8.37 -4.14
N TRP A 9 8.53 7.30 -3.94
CA TRP A 9 8.01 5.93 -4.01
C TRP A 9 7.19 5.54 -2.78
N LEU A 10 7.62 5.98 -1.59
CA LEU A 10 6.78 5.86 -0.40
C LEU A 10 5.48 6.65 -0.59
N GLY A 11 5.56 7.86 -1.15
CA GLY A 11 4.39 8.66 -1.50
C GLY A 11 3.39 7.93 -2.40
N MET A 12 3.86 7.18 -3.40
CA MET A 12 2.97 6.35 -4.24
C MET A 12 2.21 5.29 -3.45
N ASP A 13 2.87 4.63 -2.48
CA ASP A 13 2.19 3.64 -1.64
C ASP A 13 1.19 4.27 -0.67
N LEU A 14 1.55 5.41 -0.08
CA LEU A 14 0.63 6.15 0.78
C LEU A 14 -0.60 6.62 0.00
N VAL A 15 -0.42 7.14 -1.21
CA VAL A 15 -1.52 7.52 -2.10
C VAL A 15 -2.36 6.30 -2.49
N ALA A 16 -1.73 5.18 -2.83
CA ALA A 16 -2.44 3.92 -3.13
C ALA A 16 -3.33 3.47 -1.95
N VAL A 17 -2.82 3.54 -0.72
CA VAL A 17 -3.58 3.20 0.49
C VAL A 17 -4.71 4.20 0.74
N LEU A 18 -4.46 5.50 0.57
CA LEU A 18 -5.50 6.52 0.68
C LEU A 18 -6.62 6.32 -0.34
N VAL A 19 -6.29 5.97 -1.59
CA VAL A 19 -7.25 5.63 -2.63
C VAL A 19 -8.05 4.38 -2.25
N PHE A 20 -7.39 3.34 -1.74
CA PHE A 20 -8.09 2.16 -1.20
C PHE A 20 -9.09 2.53 -0.11
N CYS A 21 -8.70 3.34 0.87
CA CYS A 21 -9.58 3.73 1.97
C CYS A 21 -10.75 4.61 1.48
N ALA A 22 -10.49 5.57 0.58
CA ALA A 22 -11.53 6.43 0.02
C ALA A 22 -12.55 5.63 -0.81
N LEU A 23 -12.07 4.71 -1.66
CA LEU A 23 -12.94 3.83 -2.43
C LEU A 23 -13.72 2.86 -1.54
N GLY A 24 -13.07 2.29 -0.51
CA GLY A 24 -13.74 1.41 0.45
C GLY A 24 -14.89 2.12 1.16
N ARG A 25 -14.66 3.33 1.68
CA ARG A 25 -15.72 4.14 2.31
C ARG A 25 -16.86 4.44 1.36
N ARG A 26 -16.55 4.90 0.14
CA ARG A 26 -17.55 5.20 -0.89
C ARG A 26 -18.38 3.96 -1.24
N SER A 27 -17.78 2.78 -1.31
CA SER A 27 -18.48 1.52 -1.59
C SER A 27 -19.40 1.05 -0.46
N HIS A 28 -19.17 1.52 0.76
CA HIS A 28 -20.02 1.24 1.92
C HIS A 28 -21.04 2.36 2.19
N ASP A 29 -21.26 3.26 1.22
CA ASP A 29 -22.08 4.48 1.36
C ASP A 29 -21.69 5.37 2.56
N GLU A 30 -20.44 5.22 3.02
CA GLU A 30 -19.86 6.08 4.04
C GLU A 30 -19.36 7.37 3.36
N GLY A 31 -19.68 8.53 3.95
CA GLY A 31 -19.18 9.81 3.46
C GLY A 31 -17.65 9.87 3.41
N VAL A 32 -17.11 10.53 2.37
CA VAL A 32 -15.67 10.81 2.25
C VAL A 32 -15.38 12.16 2.89
N ASP A 33 -15.57 12.25 4.20
CA ASP A 33 -15.13 13.36 5.03
C ASP A 33 -13.68 13.12 5.49
N PHE A 34 -12.96 14.21 5.82
CA PHE A 34 -11.55 14.11 6.19
C PHE A 34 -11.33 13.24 7.44
N SER A 35 -12.19 13.38 8.45
CA SER A 35 -12.10 12.62 9.70
C SER A 35 -12.35 11.14 9.47
N GLY A 36 -13.43 10.78 8.77
CA GLY A 36 -13.74 9.39 8.44
C GLY A 36 -12.66 8.72 7.58
N LEU A 37 -12.09 9.43 6.60
CA LEU A 37 -10.97 8.94 5.81
C LEU A 37 -9.73 8.71 6.68
N ALA A 38 -9.36 9.67 7.53
CA ALA A 38 -8.22 9.54 8.43
C ALA A 38 -8.38 8.36 9.39
N ALA A 39 -9.56 8.21 10.00
CA ALA A 39 -9.92 7.09 10.88
C ALA A 39 -9.82 5.73 10.18
N THR A 40 -10.14 5.67 8.89
CA THR A 40 -10.05 4.44 8.10
C THR A 40 -8.63 4.15 7.64
N ALA A 41 -7.86 5.18 7.30
CA ALA A 41 -6.55 5.06 6.66
C ALA A 41 -5.39 4.87 7.64
N TRP A 42 -5.41 5.50 8.82
CA TRP A 42 -4.28 5.45 9.75
C TRP A 42 -3.81 4.03 10.11
N PRO A 43 -4.67 2.99 10.27
CA PRO A 43 -4.21 1.63 10.56
C PRO A 43 -3.36 1.06 9.43
N PHE A 44 -3.81 1.24 8.19
CA PHE A 44 -3.14 0.73 6.99
C PHE A 44 -1.88 1.53 6.69
N LEU A 45 -1.94 2.87 6.80
CA LEU A 45 -0.77 3.74 6.61
C LEU A 45 0.34 3.39 7.62
N SER A 46 -0.01 3.11 8.87
CA SER A 46 0.94 2.64 9.88
C SER A 46 1.64 1.35 9.45
N GLY A 47 0.87 0.40 8.91
CA GLY A 47 1.41 -0.84 8.33
C GLY A 47 2.29 -0.62 7.11
N THR A 48 1.94 0.32 6.23
CA THR A 48 2.72 0.68 5.05
C THR A 48 4.07 1.29 5.41
N VAL A 49 4.07 2.24 6.36
CA VAL A 49 5.31 2.84 6.87
C VAL A 49 6.17 1.76 7.53
N LEU A 50 5.58 0.91 8.38
CA LEU A 50 6.32 -0.19 9.00
C LEU A 50 6.93 -1.14 7.97
N GLY A 51 6.15 -1.55 6.96
CA GLY A 51 6.64 -2.43 5.90
C GLY A 51 7.76 -1.81 5.07
N TRP A 52 7.72 -0.49 4.86
CA TRP A 52 8.83 0.25 4.25
C TRP A 52 10.10 0.20 5.07
N LEU A 53 9.99 0.37 6.39
CA LEU A 53 11.10 0.25 7.33
C LEU A 53 11.68 -1.18 7.34
N LEU A 54 10.81 -2.19 7.45
CA LEU A 54 11.20 -3.61 7.53
C LEU A 54 11.86 -4.09 6.24
N SER A 55 11.35 -3.67 5.08
CA SER A 55 11.91 -4.04 3.78
C SER A 55 13.18 -3.28 3.41
N ARG A 56 13.55 -2.27 4.22
CA ARG A 56 14.53 -1.24 3.83
C ARG A 56 14.22 -0.69 2.44
N GLY A 57 12.97 -0.27 2.25
CA GLY A 57 12.41 0.09 0.93
C GLY A 57 13.23 1.14 0.19
N TRP A 58 14.01 1.97 0.88
CA TRP A 58 14.98 2.90 0.28
C TRP A 58 16.04 2.22 -0.59
N LEU A 59 16.41 0.95 -0.32
CA LEU A 59 17.42 0.23 -1.09
C LEU A 59 16.89 -0.30 -2.43
N ARG A 60 15.63 -0.75 -2.49
CA ARG A 60 15.00 -1.35 -3.67
C ARG A 60 13.50 -0.99 -3.79
N PRO A 61 13.16 0.31 -3.92
CA PRO A 61 11.79 0.80 -3.72
C PRO A 61 10.77 0.26 -4.73
N THR A 62 11.23 0.01 -5.97
CA THR A 62 10.39 -0.45 -7.09
C THR A 62 10.32 -1.97 -7.20
N ALA A 63 11.04 -2.73 -6.38
CA ALA A 63 11.07 -4.18 -6.47
C ALA A 63 9.76 -4.78 -5.95
N VAL A 64 9.12 -5.65 -6.74
CA VAL A 64 7.92 -6.39 -6.30
C VAL A 64 8.29 -7.32 -5.13
N VAL A 65 9.43 -8.01 -5.22
CA VAL A 65 9.98 -8.85 -4.15
C VAL A 65 11.43 -8.44 -3.86
N PRO A 66 11.83 -8.27 -2.59
CA PRO A 66 11.03 -8.46 -1.38
C PRO A 66 10.20 -7.24 -0.96
N THR A 67 10.51 -6.04 -1.48
CA THR A 67 9.98 -4.77 -0.95
C THR A 67 8.47 -4.66 -1.04
N GLY A 68 7.87 -4.81 -2.23
CA GLY A 68 6.43 -4.76 -2.40
C GLY A 68 5.69 -5.79 -1.52
N ALA A 69 6.16 -7.04 -1.50
CA ALA A 69 5.58 -8.11 -0.70
C ALA A 69 5.58 -7.79 0.82
N ILE A 70 6.71 -7.33 1.37
CA ILE A 70 6.81 -6.96 2.78
C ILE A 70 5.91 -5.76 3.08
N VAL A 71 5.92 -4.72 2.25
CA VAL A 71 5.05 -3.54 2.42
C VAL A 71 3.57 -3.94 2.43
N TRP A 72 3.16 -4.79 1.49
CA TRP A 72 1.79 -5.29 1.40
C TRP A 72 1.39 -6.12 2.63
N ILE A 73 2.19 -7.11 3.01
CA ILE A 73 1.93 -7.97 4.18
C ILE A 73 1.84 -7.12 5.45
N SER A 74 2.78 -6.20 5.67
CA SER A 74 2.75 -5.31 6.83
C SER A 74 1.53 -4.38 6.81
N THR A 75 1.15 -3.84 5.65
CA THR A 75 -0.05 -2.99 5.50
C THR A 75 -1.31 -3.71 5.93
N VAL A 76 -1.50 -4.94 5.47
CA VAL A 76 -2.67 -5.77 5.82
C VAL A 76 -2.62 -6.18 7.28
N LEU A 77 -1.53 -6.80 7.74
CA LEU A 77 -1.42 -7.34 9.09
C LEU A 77 -1.58 -6.25 10.15
N VAL A 78 -0.81 -5.16 10.04
CA VAL A 78 -0.88 -4.05 11.00
C VAL A 78 -2.23 -3.34 10.90
N GLY A 79 -2.74 -3.14 9.68
CA GLY A 79 -4.05 -2.55 9.47
C GLY A 79 -5.18 -3.31 10.17
N MET A 80 -5.19 -4.64 10.06
CA MET A 80 -6.20 -5.48 10.72
C MET A 80 -6.01 -5.52 12.24
N VAL A 81 -4.77 -5.62 12.73
CA VAL A 81 -4.47 -5.61 14.18
C VAL A 81 -4.91 -4.30 14.82
N LEU A 82 -4.54 -3.16 14.22
CA LEU A 82 -4.91 -1.85 14.75
C LEU A 82 -6.42 -1.59 14.66
N ARG A 83 -7.09 -2.06 13.60
CA ARG A 83 -8.55 -2.00 13.51
C ARG A 83 -9.22 -2.82 14.61
N ALA A 84 -8.78 -4.07 14.82
CA ALA A 84 -9.30 -4.91 15.90
C ALA A 84 -9.07 -4.27 17.27
N ALA A 85 -7.88 -3.69 17.50
CA ALA A 85 -7.54 -3.02 18.76
C ALA A 85 -8.34 -1.73 19.01
N THR A 86 -8.83 -1.07 17.96
CA THR A 86 -9.65 0.15 18.06
C THR A 86 -11.14 -0.12 17.92
N SER A 87 -11.56 -1.39 18.06
CA SER A 87 -12.94 -1.83 17.89
C SER A 87 -13.55 -1.49 16.52
N ALA A 88 -12.71 -1.24 15.51
CA ALA A 88 -13.14 -1.16 14.13
C ALA A 88 -13.40 -2.58 13.62
N GLY A 89 -14.56 -2.80 12.99
CA GLY A 89 -14.96 -4.12 12.51
C GLY A 89 -13.92 -4.74 11.56
N VAL A 90 -13.60 -6.02 11.81
CA VAL A 90 -12.74 -6.88 10.97
C VAL A 90 -13.53 -8.13 10.58
N ALA A 91 -14.35 -8.01 9.54
CA ALA A 91 -15.02 -9.17 8.95
C ALA A 91 -14.07 -9.98 8.08
N TRP A 92 -14.28 -11.29 7.97
CA TRP A 92 -13.46 -12.15 7.09
C TRP A 92 -13.48 -11.68 5.63
N SER A 93 -14.65 -11.28 5.13
CA SER A 93 -14.81 -10.68 3.80
C SER A 93 -14.00 -9.39 3.65
N PHE A 94 -13.96 -8.56 4.68
CA PHE A 94 -13.15 -7.33 4.69
C PHE A 94 -11.66 -7.66 4.59
N VAL A 95 -11.16 -8.66 5.32
CA VAL A 95 -9.76 -9.09 5.24
C VAL A 95 -9.40 -9.52 3.82
N LEU A 96 -10.24 -10.35 3.18
CA LEU A 96 -10.02 -10.80 1.81
C LEU A 96 -9.99 -9.63 0.82
N VAL A 97 -11.03 -8.81 0.81
CA VAL A 97 -11.14 -7.68 -0.12
C VAL A 97 -10.01 -6.67 0.11
N ALA A 98 -9.74 -6.30 1.35
CA ALA A 98 -8.65 -5.38 1.69
C ALA A 98 -7.30 -5.95 1.24
N SER A 99 -7.03 -7.23 1.50
CA SER A 99 -5.78 -7.88 1.09
C SER A 99 -5.61 -7.88 -0.42
N THR A 100 -6.64 -8.24 -1.18
CA THR A 100 -6.59 -8.30 -2.65
C THR A 100 -6.47 -6.91 -3.27
N VAL A 101 -7.27 -5.93 -2.84
CA VAL A 101 -7.24 -4.57 -3.41
C VAL A 101 -5.93 -3.87 -3.08
N THR A 102 -5.45 -3.98 -1.84
CA THR A 102 -4.13 -3.42 -1.46
C THR A 102 -2.98 -4.14 -2.17
N ALA A 103 -3.07 -5.46 -2.43
CA ALA A 103 -2.10 -6.17 -3.24
C ALA A 103 -2.04 -5.59 -4.66
N VAL A 104 -3.20 -5.40 -5.30
CA VAL A 104 -3.28 -4.83 -6.65
C VAL A 104 -2.68 -3.42 -6.68
N PHE A 105 -3.02 -2.57 -5.72
CA PHE A 105 -2.48 -1.21 -5.71
C PHE A 105 -0.99 -1.16 -5.39
N LEU A 106 -0.52 -1.83 -4.34
CA LEU A 106 0.88 -1.75 -3.91
C LEU A 106 1.82 -2.52 -4.83
N LEU A 107 1.43 -3.71 -5.29
CA LEU A 107 2.28 -4.55 -6.15
C LEU A 107 2.10 -4.22 -7.64
N GLY A 108 0.92 -3.78 -8.06
CA GLY A 108 0.59 -3.56 -9.46
C GLY A 108 1.42 -2.46 -10.12
N TRP A 109 1.61 -1.31 -9.44
CA TRP A 109 2.45 -0.23 -9.99
C TRP A 109 3.92 -0.64 -10.10
N ARG A 110 4.42 -1.43 -9.14
CA ARG A 110 5.79 -1.98 -9.15
C ARG A 110 5.98 -2.97 -10.29
N ALA A 111 5.03 -3.89 -10.47
CA ALA A 111 5.05 -4.85 -11.56
C ALA A 111 5.01 -4.15 -12.94
N ALA A 112 4.18 -3.12 -13.08
CA ALA A 112 4.13 -2.30 -14.29
C ALA A 112 5.48 -1.60 -14.55
N PHE A 113 6.10 -1.03 -13.52
CA PHE A 113 7.41 -0.39 -13.64
C PHE A 113 8.50 -1.38 -14.06
N GLU A 114 8.57 -2.55 -13.42
CA GLU A 114 9.50 -3.61 -13.80
C GLU A 114 9.28 -4.09 -15.25
N LEU A 115 8.03 -4.27 -15.66
CA LEU A 115 7.70 -4.70 -17.03
C LEU A 115 8.13 -3.66 -18.07
N VAL A 116 7.87 -2.37 -17.81
CA VAL A 116 8.29 -1.28 -18.71
C VAL A 116 9.81 -1.19 -18.77
N ALA A 117 10.51 -1.35 -17.64
CA ALA A 117 11.97 -1.36 -17.60
C ALA A 117 12.56 -2.52 -18.41
N ARG A 118 11.98 -3.73 -18.30
CA ARG A 118 12.39 -4.92 -19.06
C ARG A 118 12.19 -4.73 -20.56
N ARG A 119 11.04 -4.21 -20.99
CA ARG A 119 10.75 -3.94 -22.42
C ARG A 119 11.73 -2.94 -23.03
N ARG A 120 12.11 -1.89 -22.30
CA ARG A 120 13.11 -0.90 -22.74
C ARG A 120 14.54 -1.46 -22.83
N ALA A 121 14.85 -2.52 -22.10
CA ALA A 121 16.14 -3.20 -22.22
C ALA A 121 16.15 -4.11 -23.46
N ALA A 122 15.05 -4.82 -23.71
CA ALA A 122 14.91 -5.71 -24.87
C ALA A 122 14.88 -4.96 -26.22
N GLY A 123 14.28 -3.76 -26.30
CA GLY A 123 14.25 -2.97 -27.54
C GLY A 123 15.54 -2.20 -27.85
N ARG A 124 16.61 -2.37 -27.06
CA ARG A 124 17.92 -1.73 -27.24
C ARG A 124 19.05 -2.72 -27.56
N GLY A 125 18.74 -4.00 -27.71
CA GLY A 125 19.66 -5.05 -28.18
C GLY A 125 19.20 -5.57 -29.52
#